data_AF-A0A816QBD4-F1
#
_entry.id   AF-A0A816QBD4-F1
#
_cell.length_a   1.000
_cell.length_b   1.000
_cell.length_c   1.000
_cell.angle_alpha   90.00
_cell.angle_beta   90.00
_cell.angle_gamma   90.00
#
_symmetry.space_group_name_H-M   'P 1'
#
loop_
_entity.id
_entity.type
_entity.pdbx_description
1 polymer ?
#
loop_
_entity_poly.entity_id
_entity_poly.type
_entity_poly.pdbx_seq_one_letter_code
_entity_poly.pdbx_strand_id
1 'polypeptide(L)'
;MGDSQDAKGKGQYHSWSGPENRLLLRSLMDAINNGFRDASGKFNKLTIETRVLSVLRQQLGSKKTYGHYKNRMKILKTRYHNLTDFLRCNSGFGWDSETNKFTADDEVWKVYLKV
;
A
#
# COMPACT_ATOMS: atom_id res chain seq x y z
N MET A 1 -35.46 27.26 -9.25
CA MET A 1 -34.21 27.35 -8.47
C MET A 1 -34.00 25.99 -7.82
N GLY A 2 -33.01 25.25 -8.28
CA GLY A 2 -32.60 23.99 -7.66
C GLY A 2 -31.09 23.99 -7.74
N ASP A 3 -30.44 24.38 -6.66
CA ASP A 3 -29.01 24.59 -6.62
C ASP A 3 -28.26 23.27 -6.86
N SER A 4 -27.52 23.25 -7.97
CA SER A 4 -26.45 22.31 -8.23
C SER A 4 -25.44 22.36 -7.09
N GLN A 5 -25.39 21.31 -6.27
CA GLN A 5 -24.23 21.12 -5.39
C GLN A 5 -23.11 20.48 -6.20
N ASP A 6 -22.22 21.36 -6.64
CA ASP A 6 -20.94 21.09 -7.25
C ASP A 6 -20.21 19.92 -6.58
N ALA A 7 -19.90 18.92 -7.40
CA ALA A 7 -18.92 17.90 -7.09
C ALA A 7 -17.56 18.59 -6.88
N LYS A 8 -17.23 18.92 -5.62
CA LYS A 8 -15.90 19.38 -5.22
C LYS A 8 -14.87 18.39 -5.75
N GLY A 9 -14.16 18.80 -6.80
CA GLY A 9 -13.11 18.03 -7.44
C GLY A 9 -12.13 17.52 -6.40
N LYS A 10 -12.16 16.21 -6.15
CA LYS A 10 -11.08 15.53 -5.44
C LYS A 10 -9.84 15.78 -6.27
N GLY A 11 -8.94 16.63 -5.76
CA GLY A 11 -7.67 16.97 -6.40
C GLY A 11 -7.04 15.71 -6.98
N GLN A 12 -6.56 15.81 -8.22
CA GLN A 12 -6.16 14.72 -9.09
C GLN A 12 -5.52 13.58 -8.28
N TYR A 13 -6.28 12.50 -8.05
CA TYR A 13 -5.77 11.34 -7.32
C TYR A 13 -4.66 10.76 -8.18
N HIS A 14 -3.41 11.03 -7.82
CA HIS A 14 -2.25 10.44 -8.46
C HIS A 14 -2.19 8.96 -8.07
N SER A 15 -3.07 8.18 -8.70
CA SER A 15 -3.21 6.74 -8.49
C SER A 15 -1.86 6.08 -8.74
N TRP A 16 -1.54 5.10 -7.91
CA TRP A 16 -0.35 4.27 -8.10
C TRP A 16 -0.74 3.13 -9.02
N SER A 17 -0.12 3.04 -10.19
CA SER A 17 -0.37 1.95 -11.13
C SER A 17 0.11 0.60 -10.55
N GLY A 18 -0.36 -0.51 -11.13
CA GLY A 18 0.12 -1.85 -10.76
C GLY A 18 1.65 -1.97 -10.85
N PRO A 19 2.28 -1.57 -11.97
CA PRO A 19 3.74 -1.52 -12.11
C PRO A 19 4.42 -0.62 -11.08
N GLU A 20 3.91 0.59 -10.84
CA GLU A 20 4.49 1.50 -9.84
C GLU A 20 4.46 0.92 -8.43
N ASN A 21 3.37 0.24 -8.06
CA ASN A 21 3.26 -0.40 -6.75
C ASN A 21 4.24 -1.56 -6.58
N ARG A 22 4.35 -2.43 -7.59
CA ARG A 22 5.31 -3.55 -7.54
C ARG A 22 6.74 -3.03 -7.43
N LEU A 23 7.08 -2.04 -8.24
CA LEU A 23 8.43 -1.46 -8.22
C LEU A 23 8.71 -0.73 -6.91
N LEU A 24 7.74 0.02 -6.36
CA LEU A 24 7.85 0.63 -5.05
C LEU A 24 8.19 -0.40 -3.96
N LEU A 25 7.41 -1.48 -3.87
CA LEU A 25 7.60 -2.51 -2.85
C LEU A 25 8.96 -3.20 -3.01
N ARG A 26 9.33 -3.55 -4.25
CA ARG A 26 10.63 -4.16 -4.54
C ARG A 26 11.79 -3.25 -4.14
N SER A 27 11.78 -1.99 -4.58
CA SER A 27 12.84 -1.04 -4.24
C SER A 27 12.95 -0.77 -2.74
N LEU A 28 11.82 -0.80 -2.01
CA LEU A 28 11.84 -0.71 -0.55
C LEU A 28 12.48 -1.95 0.06
N MET A 29 12.11 -3.17 -0.37
CA MET A 29 12.71 -4.42 0.13
C MET A 29 14.22 -4.47 -0.14
N ASP A 30 14.63 -4.08 -1.35
CA ASP A 30 16.05 -3.99 -1.68
C ASP A 30 16.75 -2.98 -0.76
N ALA A 31 16.14 -1.81 -0.52
CA ALA A 31 16.73 -0.81 0.37
C ALA A 31 16.81 -1.29 1.83
N ILE A 32 15.86 -2.11 2.29
CA ILE A 32 15.89 -2.78 3.59
C ILE A 32 17.07 -3.73 3.67
N ASN A 33 17.21 -4.61 2.67
CA ASN A 33 18.24 -5.66 2.65
C ASN A 33 19.66 -5.09 2.60
N ASN A 34 19.81 -3.88 2.06
CA ASN A 34 21.07 -3.14 2.03
C ASN A 34 21.31 -2.25 3.25
N GLY A 35 20.45 -2.31 4.29
CA GLY A 35 20.68 -1.60 5.54
C GLY A 35 20.47 -0.08 5.47
N PHE A 36 19.72 0.45 4.50
CA PHE A 36 19.50 1.90 4.37
C PHE A 36 18.47 2.48 5.33
N ARG A 37 18.10 1.75 6.38
CA ARG A 37 17.28 2.28 7.46
C ARG A 37 18.16 2.91 8.52
N ASP A 38 17.69 4.01 9.10
CA ASP A 38 18.32 4.59 10.27
C ASP A 38 18.17 3.68 11.51
N ALA A 39 18.80 4.08 12.63
CA ALA A 39 18.73 3.35 13.89
C ALA A 39 17.30 3.19 14.44
N SER A 40 16.34 4.02 14.00
CA SER A 40 14.92 3.91 14.34
C SER A 40 14.15 2.96 13.41
N GLY A 41 14.83 2.35 12.45
CA GLY A 41 14.24 1.46 11.44
C GLY A 41 13.48 2.20 10.34
N LYS A 42 13.71 3.51 10.16
CA LYS A 42 13.01 4.35 9.18
C LYS A 42 13.93 4.74 8.01
N PHE A 43 13.31 5.02 6.88
CA PHE A 43 14.02 5.65 5.76
C PHE A 43 14.02 7.17 5.91
N ASN A 44 15.18 7.78 5.78
CA ASN A 44 15.25 9.23 5.62
C ASN A 44 14.78 9.66 4.22
N LYS A 45 14.44 10.95 4.08
CA LYS A 45 13.91 11.51 2.82
C LYS A 45 14.86 11.30 1.65
N LEU A 46 16.15 11.55 1.85
CA LEU A 46 17.17 11.44 0.81
C LEU A 46 17.27 10.02 0.26
N THR A 47 17.21 9.01 1.13
CA THR A 47 17.22 7.59 0.75
C THR A 47 16.03 7.25 -0.13
N ILE A 48 14.83 7.69 0.25
CA ILE A 48 13.63 7.46 -0.56
C ILE A 48 13.75 8.16 -1.93
N GLU A 49 14.22 9.40 -1.96
CA GLU A 49 14.35 10.14 -3.22
C GLU A 49 15.41 9.52 -4.15
N THR A 50 16.55 9.09 -3.60
CA THR A 50 17.72 8.63 -4.39
C THR A 50 17.73 7.15 -4.70
N ARG A 51 17.05 6.30 -3.92
CA ARG A 51 17.07 4.83 -4.09
C ARG A 51 15.73 4.25 -4.50
N VAL A 52 14.62 4.92 -4.17
CA VAL A 52 13.27 4.41 -4.47
C VAL A 52 12.65 5.22 -5.60
N LEU A 53 12.45 6.53 -5.41
CA LEU A 53 11.79 7.36 -6.41
C LEU A 53 12.62 7.55 -7.69
N SER A 54 13.95 7.53 -7.58
CA SER A 54 14.86 7.54 -8.74
C SER A 54 14.62 6.32 -9.64
N VAL A 55 14.47 5.12 -9.06
CA VAL A 55 14.22 3.87 -9.79
C VAL A 55 12.87 3.93 -10.49
N LEU A 56 11.83 4.40 -9.80
CA LEU A 56 10.51 4.60 -10.42
C LEU A 56 10.56 5.61 -11.57
N ARG A 57 11.34 6.69 -11.41
CA ARG A 57 11.53 7.69 -12.48
C ARG A 57 12.25 7.08 -13.68
N GLN A 58 13.33 6.35 -13.45
CA GLN A 58 14.16 5.77 -14.51
C GLN A 58 13.45 4.65 -15.27
N GLN A 59 12.73 3.77 -14.56
CA GLN A 59 12.12 2.59 -15.19
C GLN A 59 10.72 2.84 -15.74
N LEU A 60 9.95 3.73 -15.11
CA LEU A 60 8.54 3.94 -15.45
C LEU A 60 8.22 5.38 -15.86
N GLY A 61 9.21 6.27 -15.95
CA GLY A 61 8.98 7.69 -16.21
C GLY A 61 8.16 8.38 -15.11
N SER A 62 8.10 7.77 -13.92
CA SER A 62 7.17 8.19 -12.87
C SER A 62 7.54 9.54 -12.28
N LYS A 63 6.53 10.39 -12.08
CA LYS A 63 6.64 11.73 -11.47
C LYS A 63 6.25 11.72 -9.98
N LYS A 64 6.25 10.55 -9.33
CA LYS A 64 5.95 10.46 -7.89
C LYS A 64 7.00 11.23 -7.09
N THR A 65 6.51 11.91 -6.06
CA THR A 65 7.32 12.74 -5.16
C THR A 65 7.39 12.07 -3.79
N TYR A 66 8.24 12.58 -2.91
CA TYR A 66 8.28 12.13 -1.53
C TYR A 66 6.92 12.29 -0.82
N GLY A 67 6.14 13.34 -1.15
CA GLY A 67 4.77 13.51 -0.65
C GLY A 67 3.85 12.38 -1.07
N HIS A 68 3.90 11.98 -2.36
CA HIS A 68 3.13 10.85 -2.87
C HIS A 68 3.53 9.53 -2.20
N TYR A 69 4.81 9.31 -1.95
CA TYR A 69 5.32 8.16 -1.20
C TYR A 69 4.75 8.12 0.23
N LYS A 70 4.83 9.22 0.99
CA LYS A 70 4.29 9.27 2.36
C LYS A 70 2.80 8.92 2.39
N ASN A 71 2.03 9.50 1.48
CA ASN A 71 0.60 9.20 1.38
C ASN A 71 0.36 7.71 1.05
N ARG A 72 1.16 7.14 0.14
CA ARG A 72 1.06 5.71 -0.19
C ARG A 72 1.38 4.83 1.00
N MET A 73 2.43 5.12 1.76
CA MET A 73 2.77 4.37 2.96
C MET A 73 1.69 4.46 4.04
N LYS A 74 1.05 5.63 4.21
CA LYS A 74 -0.10 5.77 5.10
C LYS A 74 -1.24 4.85 4.69
N ILE A 75 -1.60 4.85 3.40
CA ILE A 75 -2.66 3.98 2.86
C ILE A 75 -2.32 2.49 3.05
N LEU A 76 -1.07 2.09 2.75
CA LEU A 76 -0.64 0.70 2.92
C LEU A 76 -0.70 0.26 4.37
N LYS A 77 -0.26 1.12 5.30
CA LYS A 77 -0.33 0.83 6.74
C LYS A 77 -1.77 0.68 7.23
N THR A 78 -2.67 1.57 6.80
CA THR A 78 -4.10 1.45 7.12
C THR A 78 -4.70 0.16 6.58
N ARG A 79 -4.41 -0.21 5.32
CA ARG A 79 -4.88 -1.47 4.75
C ARG A 79 -4.37 -2.68 5.51
N TYR A 80 -3.08 -2.70 5.82
CA TYR A 80 -2.49 -3.76 6.63
C TYR A 80 -3.19 -3.88 7.98
N HIS A 81 -3.40 -2.75 8.69
CA HIS A 81 -4.08 -2.75 9.97
C HIS A 81 -5.50 -3.31 9.88
N ASN A 82 -6.28 -2.85 8.90
CA ASN A 82 -7.63 -3.35 8.67
C ASN A 82 -7.65 -4.87 8.41
N LEU A 83 -6.68 -5.38 7.64
CA LEU A 83 -6.55 -6.82 7.36
C LEU A 83 -6.14 -7.60 8.62
N THR A 84 -5.21 -7.06 9.42
CA THR A 84 -4.82 -7.71 10.68
C THR A 84 -5.95 -7.71 11.70
N ASP A 85 -6.72 -6.63 11.77
CA ASP A 85 -7.87 -6.56 12.67
C ASP A 85 -8.97 -7.51 12.20
N PHE A 86 -9.18 -7.61 10.88
CA PHE A 86 -10.07 -8.61 10.29
C PHE A 86 -9.68 -10.04 10.71
N LEU A 87 -8.40 -10.40 10.59
CA LEU A 87 -7.89 -11.72 10.99
C LEU A 87 -8.05 -11.99 12.49
N ARG A 88 -7.84 -10.97 13.33
CA ARG A 88 -7.94 -11.11 14.79
C ARG A 88 -9.38 -11.24 15.28
N CYS A 89 -10.31 -10.57 14.62
CA CYS A 89 -11.70 -10.47 15.07
C CYS A 89 -12.63 -11.51 14.41
N ASN A 90 -12.24 -12.14 13.30
CA ASN A 90 -13.06 -13.15 12.63
C ASN A 90 -12.45 -14.55 12.81
N SER A 91 -12.95 -15.26 13.83
CA SER A 91 -12.62 -16.67 14.06
C SER A 91 -12.95 -17.50 12.81
N GLY A 92 -11.99 -18.31 12.36
CA GLY A 92 -12.13 -19.16 11.17
C GLY A 92 -11.38 -18.66 9.94
N PHE A 93 -10.90 -17.41 9.93
CA PHE A 93 -9.99 -16.92 8.88
C PHE A 93 -8.52 -17.06 9.28
N GLY A 94 -7.76 -17.73 8.43
CA GLY A 94 -6.31 -17.84 8.47
C GLY A 94 -5.64 -17.06 7.33
N TRP A 95 -4.30 -17.05 7.38
CA TRP A 95 -3.46 -16.51 6.33
C TRP A 95 -2.48 -17.60 5.87
N ASP A 96 -2.51 -17.93 4.59
CA ASP A 96 -1.52 -18.79 3.96
C ASP A 96 -0.34 -17.95 3.46
N SER A 97 0.82 -18.18 4.08
CA SER A 97 2.06 -17.47 3.78
C SER A 97 2.72 -17.92 2.46
N GLU A 98 2.39 -19.11 1.97
CA GLU A 98 2.94 -19.63 0.70
C GLU A 98 2.19 -19.01 -0.49
N THR A 99 0.86 -19.06 -0.47
CA THR A 99 0.05 -18.51 -1.57
C THR A 99 -0.27 -17.02 -1.41
N ASN A 100 0.04 -16.43 -0.25
CA ASN A 100 -0.31 -15.05 0.12
C ASN A 100 -1.81 -14.76 0.00
N LYS A 101 -2.64 -15.66 0.55
CA LYS A 101 -4.11 -15.58 0.50
C LYS A 101 -4.74 -15.83 1.86
N PHE A 102 -5.94 -15.29 2.03
CA PHE A 102 -6.82 -15.66 3.14
C PHE A 102 -7.30 -17.10 2.95
N THR A 103 -7.25 -17.87 4.02
CA THR A 103 -7.80 -19.23 4.09
C THR A 103 -8.94 -19.25 5.10
N ALA A 104 -9.97 -20.02 4.81
CA ALA A 104 -11.12 -20.23 5.67
C ALA A 104 -11.93 -21.37 5.08
N ASP A 105 -12.69 -22.07 5.91
CA ASP A 105 -13.64 -23.07 5.45
C ASP A 105 -14.73 -22.41 4.58
N ASP A 106 -15.27 -23.16 3.61
CA ASP A 106 -16.30 -22.66 2.70
C ASP A 106 -17.52 -22.10 3.44
N GLU A 107 -17.89 -22.68 4.59
CA GLU A 107 -18.99 -22.18 5.42
C GLU A 107 -18.68 -20.82 6.05
N VAL A 108 -17.43 -20.58 6.45
CA VAL A 108 -16.97 -19.27 6.97
C VAL A 108 -17.00 -18.22 5.85
N TRP A 109 -16.56 -18.58 4.64
CA TRP A 109 -16.69 -17.71 3.46
C TRP A 109 -18.13 -17.40 3.11
N LYS A 110 -19.04 -18.38 3.16
CA LYS A 110 -20.47 -18.19 2.88
C LYS A 110 -21.14 -17.24 3.87
N VAL A 111 -20.81 -17.32 5.16
CA VAL A 111 -21.34 -16.39 6.18
C VAL A 111 -20.80 -14.98 5.96
N TYR A 112 -19.50 -14.85 5.67
CA TYR A 112 -18.88 -13.53 5.47
C TYR A 112 -19.35 -12.82 4.18
N LEU A 113 -19.48 -13.57 3.08
CA LEU A 113 -19.90 -13.04 1.78
C LEU A 113 -21.42 -12.88 1.67
N LYS A 114 -22.18 -13.35 2.66
CA LYS A 114 -23.60 -13.03 2.80
C LYS A 114 -23.72 -11.56 3.23
N VAL A 115 -23.77 -10.69 2.23
CA VAL A 115 -24.13 -9.28 2.34
C VAL A 115 -25.64 -9.13 2.20
#